data_AF-A0A937H158-F1
#
_entry.id   AF-A0A937H158-F1
#
_cell.length_a   1.000
_cell.length_b   1.000
_cell.length_c   1.000
_cell.angle_alpha   90.00
_cell.angle_beta   90.00
_cell.angle_gamma   90.00
#
_symmetry.space_group_name_H-M   'P 1'
#
loop_
_entity.id
_entity.type
_entity.pdbx_description
1 polymer ?
#
loop_
_entity_poly.entity_id
_entity_poly.type
_entity_poly.pdbx_seq_one_letter_code
_entity_poly.pdbx_strand_id
1 'polypeptide(L)' 'MKKFWKKIEIRQSSSKKFHLLLDNKKLTTPMKKELVLPSEILVNEVLREWDQNSDNINIDDLVFYGVLSTAIDKVNLKK' A
#
# COMPACT_ATOMS: atom_id res chain seq x y z
N MET A 1 12.92 7.18 5.86
CA MET A 1 12.12 6.63 6.98
C MET A 1 12.69 5.26 7.32
N LYS A 2 12.81 4.88 8.61
CA LYS A 2 13.35 3.56 8.97
C LYS A 2 12.29 2.47 8.74
N LYS A 3 12.67 1.34 8.14
CA LYS A 3 11.79 0.18 7.99
C LYS A 3 11.36 -0.29 9.38
N PHE A 4 10.05 -0.42 9.58
CA PHE A 4 9.46 -0.79 10.89
C PHE A 4 8.68 -2.12 10.85
N TRP A 5 8.60 -2.76 9.68
CA TRP A 5 7.88 -4.02 9.50
C TRP A 5 8.82 -5.15 9.10
N LYS A 6 8.47 -6.39 9.47
CA LYS A 6 9.19 -7.61 9.08
C LYS A 6 8.40 -8.45 8.08
N LYS A 7 7.08 -8.52 8.21
CA LYS A 7 6.20 -9.32 7.36
C LYS A 7 5.22 -8.44 6.61
N ILE A 8 5.00 -8.78 5.34
CA ILE A 8 3.99 -8.15 4.49
C ILE A 8 3.00 -9.22 4.04
N GLU A 9 1.71 -8.94 4.17
CA GLU A 9 0.65 -9.87 3.80
C GLU A 9 -0.46 -9.17 3.02
N ILE A 10 -1.06 -9.90 2.09
CA ILE A 10 -2.21 -9.43 1.32
C ILE A 10 -3.48 -10.02 1.94
N ARG A 11 -4.45 -9.16 2.23
CA ARG A 11 -5.78 -9.56 2.69
C ARG A 11 -6.82 -9.10 1.68
N GLN A 12 -7.57 -10.05 1.16
CA GLN A 12 -8.79 -9.75 0.41
C GLN A 12 -9.96 -9.61 1.40
N SER A 13 -10.62 -8.45 1.39
CA SER A 13 -11.77 -8.20 2.27
C SER A 13 -13.12 -8.48 1.61
N SER A 14 -13.20 -8.38 0.28
CA SER A 14 -14.43 -8.63 -0.51
C SER A 14 -14.08 -8.86 -1.99
N SER A 15 -15.08 -9.17 -2.81
CA SER A 15 -14.96 -9.20 -4.27
C SER A 15 -14.42 -7.86 -4.78
N LYS A 16 -13.15 -7.84 -5.20
CA LYS A 16 -12.39 -6.66 -5.68
C LYS A 16 -11.98 -5.63 -4.61
N LYS A 17 -11.72 -6.06 -3.36
CA LYS A 17 -11.09 -5.18 -2.34
C LYS A 17 -9.93 -5.90 -1.68
N PHE A 18 -8.73 -5.39 -1.94
CA PHE A 18 -7.49 -5.92 -1.41
C PHE A 18 -6.79 -4.88 -0.53
N HIS A 19 -6.16 -5.36 0.53
CA HIS A 19 -5.42 -4.58 1.51
C HIS A 19 -4.03 -5.17 1.72
N LEU A 20 -3.05 -4.30 1.92
CA LEU A 20 -1.73 -4.68 2.43
C LEU A 20 -1.70 -4.58 3.95
N LEU A 21 -1.10 -5.58 4.60
CA LEU A 21 -0.80 -5.58 6.02
C LEU A 21 0.71 -5.65 6.22
N LEU A 22 1.25 -4.71 6.98
CA LEU A 22 2.62 -4.68 7.46
C LEU A 22 2.64 -5.09 8.93
N ASP A 23 3.20 -6.26 9.25
CA ASP A 23 3.17 -6.86 10.60
C ASP A 23 1.77 -6.78 11.25
N ASN A 24 0.76 -7.24 10.50
CA ASN A 24 -0.65 -7.25 10.91
C ASN A 24 -1.32 -5.85 11.01
N LYS A 25 -0.63 -4.75 10.68
CA LYS A 25 -1.22 -3.41 10.56
C LYS A 25 -1.58 -3.10 9.11
N LYS A 26 -2.81 -2.65 8.89
CA LYS A 26 -3.25 -2.19 7.57
C LYS A 26 -2.41 -1.00 7.10
N LEU A 27 -1.95 -1.06 5.86
CA LEU A 27 -1.29 0.05 5.20
C LEU A 27 -2.30 1.17 4.92
N THR A 28 -1.93 2.40 5.29
CA THR A 28 -2.75 3.60 5.10
C THR A 28 -2.02 4.61 4.22
N THR A 29 -2.78 5.47 3.57
CA THR A 29 -2.24 6.59 2.78
C THR A 29 -1.66 7.68 3.70
N PRO A 30 -0.87 8.63 3.17
CA PRO A 30 -0.38 9.77 3.94
C PRO A 30 -1.49 10.57 4.63
N MET A 31 -2.69 10.64 4.04
CA MET A 31 -3.87 11.27 4.65
C MET A 31 -4.66 10.35 5.60
N LYS A 32 -4.08 9.24 6.04
CA LYS A 32 -4.68 8.23 6.95
C LYS A 32 -5.95 7.56 6.40
N LYS A 33 -6.12 7.51 5.07
CA LYS A 33 -7.18 6.70 4.44
C LYS A 33 -6.70 5.26 4.30
N GLU A 34 -7.63 4.29 4.28
CA GLU A 34 -7.27 2.90 3.99
C GLU A 34 -6.82 2.76 2.53
N LEU A 35 -5.65 2.15 2.29
CA LEU A 35 -5.19 1.80 0.95
C LEU A 35 -5.94 0.56 0.46
N VAL A 36 -7.08 0.77 -0.20
CA VAL A 36 -7.91 -0.30 -0.77
C VAL A 36 -7.74 -0.33 -2.27
N LEU A 37 -7.35 -1.49 -2.80
CA LEU A 37 -7.05 -1.66 -4.21
C LEU A 37 -8.05 -2.63 -4.87
N PRO A 38 -8.43 -2.39 -6.15
CA PRO A 38 -9.46 -3.16 -6.83
C PRO A 38 -8.94 -4.47 -7.45
N SER A 39 -7.62 -4.63 -7.55
CA SER A 39 -6.97 -5.73 -8.24
C SER A 39 -5.83 -6.30 -7.39
N GLU A 40 -5.72 -7.62 -7.41
CA GLU A 40 -4.63 -8.37 -6.77
C GLU A 40 -3.27 -8.02 -7.39
N ILE A 41 -3.22 -7.83 -8.71
CA ILE A 41 -1.99 -7.48 -9.43
C ILE A 41 -1.41 -6.16 -8.88
N LEU A 42 -2.25 -5.14 -8.70
CA LEU A 42 -1.81 -3.85 -8.16
C LEU A 42 -1.28 -3.98 -6.73
N VAL A 43 -1.93 -4.81 -5.92
CA VAL A 43 -1.48 -5.09 -4.56
C VAL A 43 -0.15 -5.83 -4.53
N ASN A 44 0.05 -6.78 -5.43
CA ASN A 44 1.33 -7.50 -5.54
C ASN A 44 2.47 -6.57 -5.94
N GLU A 45 2.24 -5.62 -6.85
CA GLU A 45 3.25 -4.61 -7.20
C GLU A 45 3.60 -3.72 -6.01
N VAL A 46 2.59 -3.20 -5.29
CA VAL A 46 2.85 -2.44 -4.06
C VAL A 46 3.56 -3.31 -3.01
N LEU A 47 3.22 -4.59 -2.88
CA LEU A 47 3.93 -5.48 -1.97
C LEU A 47 5.41 -5.61 -2.33
N ARG A 48 5.75 -5.75 -3.62
CA ARG A 48 7.13 -5.80 -4.09
C ARG A 48 7.89 -4.52 -3.78
N GLU A 49 7.25 -3.36 -3.97
CA GLU A 49 7.84 -2.06 -3.62
C GLU A 49 8.12 -1.94 -2.12
N TRP A 50 7.24 -2.49 -1.26
CA TRP A 50 7.38 -2.43 0.19
C TRP A 50 8.27 -3.55 0.76
N ASP A 51 8.55 -4.61 0.00
CA ASP A 51 9.45 -5.70 0.38
C ASP A 51 10.93 -5.34 0.17
N GLN A 52 11.32 -4.14 0.60
CA GLN A 52 12.69 -3.66 0.48
C GLN A 52 13.54 -4.26 1.60
N ASN A 53 14.72 -4.79 1.28
CA ASN A 53 15.66 -5.34 2.27
C ASN A 53 16.53 -4.28 2.95
N SER A 54 16.36 -3.00 2.63
CA SER A 54 17.12 -1.91 3.21
C SER A 54 16.56 -1.49 4.58
N ASP A 55 17.44 -1.06 5.49
CA ASP A 55 17.08 -0.46 6.78
C ASP A 55 16.28 0.85 6.62
N ASN A 56 16.50 1.55 5.50
CA ASN A 56 15.79 2.77 5.15
C ASN A 56 14.87 2.53 3.95
N ILE A 57 13.62 2.95 4.10
CA ILE A 57 12.61 2.94 3.04
C ILE A 57 13.07 3.90 1.94
N ASN A 58 13.23 3.38 0.73
CA ASN A 58 13.55 4.18 -0.44
C ASN A 58 12.25 4.68 -1.07
N ILE A 59 12.01 5.98 -0.98
CA ILE A 59 10.77 6.62 -1.46
C ILE A 59 10.70 6.59 -2.99
N ASP A 60 11.85 6.62 -3.66
CA ASP A 60 11.92 6.57 -5.13
C ASP A 60 11.41 5.25 -5.71
N ASP A 61 11.46 4.17 -4.92
CA ASP A 61 10.95 2.85 -5.31
C ASP A 61 9.45 2.67 -4.98
N LEU A 62 8.81 3.64 -4.32
CA LEU A 62 7.39 3.59 -3.91
C LEU A 62 6.47 4.27 -4.95
N VAL A 63 6.70 4.02 -6.24
CA VAL A 63 6.01 4.69 -7.35
C VAL A 63 4.52 4.31 -7.38
N PHE A 64 4.20 3.02 -7.36
CA PHE A 64 2.81 2.54 -7.34
C PHE A 64 2.11 3.00 -6.08
N TYR A 65 2.74 2.87 -4.92
CA TYR A 65 2.18 3.40 -3.67
C TYR A 65 1.89 4.90 -3.75
N GLY A 66 2.80 5.70 -4.31
CA GLY A 66 2.63 7.15 -4.47
C GLY A 66 1.45 7.52 -5.39
N VAL A 67 1.34 6.85 -6.54
CA VAL A 67 0.23 7.07 -7.49
C VAL A 67 -1.10 6.65 -6.88
N LEU A 68 -1.16 5.47 -6.26
CA LEU A 68 -2.39 4.91 -5.69
C LEU A 68 -2.86 5.68 -4.46
N SER A 69 -1.93 6.06 -3.58
CA SER A 69 -2.24 6.94 -2.45
C SER A 69 -2.78 8.28 -2.92
N THR A 70 -2.17 8.89 -3.95
CA THR A 70 -2.67 10.13 -4.55
C THR A 70 -4.08 9.96 -5.15
N ALA A 71 -4.34 8.84 -5.82
CA ALA A 71 -5.65 8.54 -6.38
C ALA A 71 -6.73 8.45 -5.27
N ILE A 72 -6.43 7.78 -4.16
CA ILE A 72 -7.35 7.64 -3.02
C ILE A 72 -7.51 8.95 -2.24
N ASP A 73 -6.42 9.69 -2.08
CA ASP A 73 -6.38 10.90 -1.27
C ASP A 73 -7.02 12.09 -1.98
N LYS A 74 -6.66 12.32 -3.25
CA LYS A 74 -7.05 13.51 -4.03
C LYS A 74 -8.10 13.23 -5.10
N VAL A 75 -8.01 12.10 -5.79
CA VAL A 75 -8.85 11.83 -6.99
C VAL A 75 -10.16 11.15 -6.65
N ASN A 76 -10.25 10.49 -5.49
CA ASN A 76 -11.49 9.91 -4.97
C ASN A 76 -12.47 11.01 -4.53
N LEU A 77 -12.86 11.83 -5.49
CA LEU A 77 -14.04 12.64 -5.55
C LEU A 77 -15.19 11.64 -5.52
N LYS A 78 -15.77 11.46 -4.33
CA LYS A 78 -17.10 10.87 -4.19
C LYS A 78 -17.99 11.53 -5.25
N LYS A 79 -18.43 10.75 -6.24
CA LYS A 79 -19.61 11.07 -7.04
C LYS A 79 -20.83 10.56 -6.30
#